data_AF-A0A955SH68-F1
#
_entry.id   AF-A0A955SH68-F1
#
_cell.length_a   1.000
_cell.length_b   1.000
_cell.length_c   1.000
_cell.angle_alpha   90.00
_cell.angle_beta   90.00
_cell.angle_gamma   90.00
#
_symmetry.space_group_name_H-M   'P 1'
#
loop_
_entity.id
_entity.type
_entity.pdbx_description
1 polymer ?
#
loop_
_entity_poly.entity_id
_entity_poly.type
_entity_poly.pdbx_seq_one_letter_code
_entity_poly.pdbx_strand_id
1 'polypeptide(L)'
;MELRQSEGDNYKALARERLDQILSGELVDGLDNVGRQVADLLKVRDSEIERLQKSVQESHEVQTQMEAKREEQRKRVAEAAERLDDSEAATQERLQSDSEYKKQYEKTQKSDLIADQAEKKAEEAQSNREEKGKPYEDDPLFIYLWKRGYGTSRYSANPLIRFFDGKVARLCGYHDARPNYHMLL
;
A
#
# COMPACT_ATOMS: atom_id res chain seq x y z
N MET A 1 83.48 36.88 -9.30
CA MET A 1 83.97 36.18 -8.09
C MET A 1 83.11 36.47 -6.87
N GLU A 2 82.42 37.61 -6.79
CA GLU A 2 81.60 38.01 -5.62
C GLU A 2 80.41 37.08 -5.32
N LEU A 3 79.77 36.47 -6.32
CA LEU A 3 78.61 35.58 -6.11
C LEU A 3 78.97 34.30 -5.32
N ARG A 4 80.17 33.73 -5.56
CA ARG A 4 80.66 32.55 -4.84
C ARG A 4 81.08 32.89 -3.41
N GLN A 5 81.50 34.12 -3.16
CA GLN A 5 81.79 34.61 -1.81
C GLN A 5 80.51 34.80 -1.01
N SER A 6 79.46 35.41 -1.60
CA SER A 6 78.18 35.57 -0.91
C SER A 6 77.47 34.25 -0.61
N GLU A 7 77.58 33.26 -1.51
CA GLU A 7 77.09 31.90 -1.25
C GLU A 7 77.86 31.24 -0.10
N GLY A 8 79.20 31.36 -0.09
CA GLY A 8 80.04 30.84 0.99
C GLY A 8 79.74 31.47 2.36
N ASP A 9 79.45 32.77 2.40
CA ASP A 9 79.10 33.48 3.62
C ASP A 9 77.68 33.12 4.11
N ASN A 10 76.72 32.93 3.21
CA ASN A 10 75.40 32.43 3.54
C ASN A 10 75.43 30.99 4.10
N TYR A 11 76.25 30.10 3.51
CA TYR A 11 76.43 28.76 4.04
C TYR A 11 77.10 28.76 5.42
N LYS A 12 78.05 29.67 5.68
CA LYS A 12 78.63 29.85 7.02
C LYS A 12 77.64 30.41 8.03
N ALA A 13 76.77 31.34 7.63
CA ALA A 13 75.72 31.88 8.49
C ALA A 13 74.71 30.79 8.86
N LEU A 14 74.24 30.02 7.87
CA LEU A 14 73.36 28.88 8.10
C LEU A 14 74.02 27.79 8.97
N ALA A 15 75.30 27.50 8.73
CA ALA A 15 76.05 26.55 9.54
C ALA A 15 76.23 27.04 10.98
N ARG A 16 76.44 28.35 11.20
CA ARG A 16 76.50 28.94 12.55
C ARG A 16 75.16 28.85 13.26
N GLU A 17 74.07 29.18 12.58
CA GLU A 17 72.73 29.16 13.17
C GLU A 17 72.29 27.74 13.52
N ARG A 18 72.63 26.75 12.67
CA ARG A 18 72.45 25.33 13.00
C ARG A 18 73.36 24.87 14.14
N LEU A 19 74.61 25.33 14.18
CA LEU A 19 75.52 25.01 15.27
C LEU A 19 75.03 25.61 16.59
N ASP A 20 74.49 26.84 16.56
CA ASP A 20 73.88 27.50 17.70
C ASP A 20 72.64 26.75 18.17
N GLN A 21 71.78 26.28 17.26
CA GLN A 21 70.61 25.44 17.60
C GLN A 21 71.00 24.07 18.17
N ILE A 22 72.16 23.53 17.78
CA ILE A 22 72.71 22.30 18.35
C ILE A 22 73.33 22.56 19.73
N LEU A 23 74.05 23.67 19.88
CA LEU A 23 74.70 24.09 21.13
C LEU A 23 73.70 24.61 22.18
N SER A 24 72.59 25.22 21.74
CA SER A 24 71.50 25.70 22.59
C SER A 24 70.56 24.57 23.04
N GLY A 25 70.69 23.37 22.45
CA GLY A 25 69.83 22.21 22.74
C GLY A 25 68.47 22.24 22.04
N GLU A 26 68.09 23.34 21.37
CA GLU A 26 66.77 23.56 20.78
C GLU A 26 66.41 22.50 19.71
N LEU A 27 67.39 22.06 18.91
CA LEU A 27 67.18 20.98 17.93
C LEU A 27 66.93 19.63 18.62
N VAL A 28 67.62 19.35 19.71
CA VAL A 28 67.49 18.10 20.48
C VAL A 28 66.13 18.09 21.19
N ASP A 29 65.75 19.20 21.82
CA ASP A 29 64.43 19.37 22.46
C ASP A 29 63.26 19.24 21.47
N GLY A 30 63.43 19.78 20.26
CA GLY A 30 62.46 19.63 19.16
C GLY A 30 62.29 18.18 18.72
N LEU A 31 63.40 17.45 18.53
CA LEU A 31 63.39 16.03 18.18
C LEU A 31 62.80 15.16 19.31
N ASP A 32 63.10 15.48 20.56
CA ASP A 32 62.54 14.77 21.73
C ASP A 32 61.04 15.04 21.91
N ASN A 33 60.56 16.26 21.59
CA ASN A 33 59.13 16.57 21.58
C ASN A 33 58.40 15.84 20.46
N VAL A 34 58.95 15.80 19.25
CA VAL A 34 58.38 15.01 18.14
C VAL A 34 58.38 13.52 18.47
N GLY A 35 59.47 13.01 19.07
CA GLY A 35 59.56 11.62 19.53
C GLY A 35 58.48 11.26 20.55
N ARG A 36 58.22 12.15 21.53
CA ARG A 36 57.12 12.00 22.50
C ARG A 36 55.74 12.02 21.83
N GLN A 37 55.50 12.96 20.92
CA GLN A 37 54.24 13.04 20.17
C GLN A 37 53.98 11.80 19.31
N VAL A 38 55.00 11.27 18.64
CA VAL A 38 54.90 10.03 17.86
C VAL A 38 54.62 8.84 18.78
N ALA A 39 55.29 8.75 19.93
CA ALA A 39 55.05 7.69 20.90
C ALA A 39 53.62 7.72 21.47
N ASP A 40 53.10 8.91 21.79
CA ASP A 40 51.73 9.07 22.26
C ASP A 40 50.71 8.72 21.17
N LEU A 41 50.97 9.13 19.92
CA LEU A 41 50.09 8.80 18.79
C LEU A 41 50.08 7.30 18.47
N LEU A 42 51.23 6.62 18.59
CA LEU A 42 51.32 5.16 18.45
C LEU A 42 50.55 4.44 19.57
N LYS A 43 50.64 4.90 20.82
CA LYS A 43 49.85 4.34 21.93
C LYS A 43 48.34 4.48 21.68
N VAL A 44 47.89 5.65 21.24
CA VAL A 44 46.49 5.88 20.89
C VAL A 44 46.07 4.94 19.76
N ARG A 45 46.87 4.85 18.70
CA ARG A 45 46.61 3.95 17.57
C ARG A 45 46.48 2.49 18.03
N ASP A 46 47.40 2.01 18.87
CA ASP A 46 47.37 0.62 19.34
C ASP A 46 46.11 0.35 20.17
N SER A 47 45.71 1.28 21.04
CA SER A 47 44.45 1.17 21.79
C SER A 47 43.20 1.18 20.91
N GLU A 48 43.20 1.96 19.82
CA GLU A 48 42.10 2.00 18.86
C GLU A 48 42.04 0.73 18.01
N ILE A 49 43.20 0.16 17.64
CA ILE A 49 43.27 -1.14 16.95
C ILE A 49 42.69 -2.24 17.85
N GLU A 50 43.09 -2.30 19.12
CA GLU A 50 42.55 -3.29 20.07
C GLU A 50 41.03 -3.14 20.25
N ARG A 51 40.53 -1.90 20.35
CA ARG A 51 39.09 -1.61 20.44
C ARG A 51 38.34 -2.09 19.19
N LEU A 52 38.86 -1.78 17.99
CA LEU A 52 38.25 -2.21 16.73
C LEU A 52 38.29 -3.72 16.56
N GLN A 53 39.40 -4.38 16.90
CA GLN A 53 39.53 -5.84 16.87
C GLN A 53 38.49 -6.50 17.78
N LYS A 54 38.30 -5.98 19.00
CA LYS A 54 37.26 -6.47 19.91
C LYS A 54 35.86 -6.27 19.32
N SER A 55 35.57 -5.10 18.76
CA SER A 55 34.27 -4.82 18.13
C SER A 55 33.98 -5.72 16.92
N VAL A 56 35.00 -6.02 16.10
CA VAL A 56 34.88 -6.96 14.98
C VAL A 56 34.59 -8.37 15.48
N GLN A 57 35.29 -8.81 16.53
CA GLN A 57 35.08 -10.12 17.13
C GLN A 57 33.66 -10.26 17.70
N GLU A 58 33.19 -9.27 18.48
CA GLU A 58 31.83 -9.24 19.02
C GLU A 58 30.77 -9.25 17.91
N SER A 59 30.99 -8.48 16.84
CA SER A 59 30.08 -8.44 15.69
C SER A 59 30.02 -9.78 14.96
N HIS A 60 31.17 -10.45 14.78
CA HIS A 60 31.25 -11.76 14.15
C HIS A 60 30.54 -12.84 14.98
N GLU A 61 30.68 -12.80 16.31
CA GLU A 61 29.96 -13.70 17.22
C GLU A 61 28.45 -13.51 17.13
N VAL A 62 27.98 -12.26 17.13
CA VAL A 62 26.55 -11.94 16.96
C VAL A 62 26.05 -12.41 15.59
N GLN A 63 26.82 -12.17 14.52
CA GLN A 63 26.46 -12.61 13.18
C GLN A 63 26.30 -14.14 13.13
N THR A 64 27.27 -14.89 13.67
CA THR A 64 27.24 -16.36 13.71
C THR A 64 26.00 -16.87 14.45
N GLN A 65 25.67 -16.26 15.60
CA GLN A 65 24.49 -16.62 16.37
C GLN A 65 23.19 -16.32 15.60
N MET A 66 23.10 -15.18 14.92
CA MET A 66 21.92 -14.81 14.14
C MET A 66 21.75 -15.68 12.90
N GLU A 67 22.85 -16.08 12.24
CA GLU A 67 22.80 -17.01 11.12
C GLU A 67 22.32 -18.39 11.56
N ALA A 68 22.78 -18.90 12.71
CA ALA A 68 22.29 -20.15 13.27
C ALA A 68 20.79 -20.09 13.60
N LYS A 69 20.33 -18.99 14.24
CA LYS A 69 18.90 -18.78 14.51
C LYS A 69 18.07 -18.68 13.23
N ARG A 70 18.58 -17.99 12.20
CA ARG A 70 17.92 -17.85 10.91
C ARG A 70 17.74 -19.22 10.26
N GLU A 71 18.76 -20.07 10.32
CA GLU A 71 18.70 -21.42 9.75
C GLU A 71 17.71 -22.32 10.51
N GLU A 72 17.68 -22.26 11.84
CA GLU A 72 16.66 -22.97 12.63
C GLU A 72 15.23 -22.50 12.27
N GLN A 73 15.02 -21.19 12.20
CA GLN A 73 13.72 -20.63 11.82
C GLN A 73 13.31 -21.02 10.39
N ARG A 74 14.27 -21.01 9.46
CA ARG A 74 14.03 -21.46 8.08
C ARG A 74 13.55 -22.91 8.03
N LYS A 75 14.18 -23.81 8.80
CA LYS A 75 13.76 -25.21 8.90
C LYS A 75 12.35 -25.35 9.47
N ARG A 76 12.05 -24.63 10.55
CA ARG A 76 10.70 -24.63 11.15
C ARG A 76 9.62 -24.16 10.17
N VAL A 77 9.91 -23.13 9.38
CA VAL A 77 8.98 -22.62 8.36
C VAL A 77 8.79 -23.65 7.25
N ALA A 78 9.87 -24.28 6.78
CA ALA A 78 9.79 -25.32 5.76
C ALA A 78 8.95 -26.53 6.23
N GLU A 79 9.21 -27.04 7.43
CA GLU A 79 8.44 -28.14 8.04
C GLU A 79 6.97 -27.75 8.27
N ALA A 80 6.70 -26.50 8.66
CA ALA A 80 5.32 -26.04 8.83
C ALA A 80 4.57 -25.93 7.49
N ALA A 81 5.25 -25.48 6.43
CA ALA A 81 4.68 -25.41 5.09
C ALA A 81 4.37 -26.81 4.54
N GLU A 82 5.31 -27.75 4.67
CA GLU A 82 5.10 -29.14 4.23
C GLU A 82 3.91 -29.80 4.94
N ARG A 83 3.80 -29.63 6.27
CA ARG A 83 2.62 -30.15 7.00
C ARG A 83 1.31 -29.48 6.58
N LEU A 84 1.35 -28.19 6.23
CA LEU A 84 0.17 -27.48 5.74
C LEU A 84 -0.27 -28.07 4.40
N ASP A 85 0.65 -28.19 3.45
CA ASP A 85 0.41 -28.74 2.12
C ASP A 85 -0.14 -30.18 2.22
N ASP A 86 0.46 -31.03 3.05
CA ASP A 86 -0.01 -32.40 3.29
C ASP A 86 -1.43 -32.42 3.87
N SER A 87 -1.71 -31.56 4.84
CA SER A 87 -3.02 -31.48 5.50
C SER A 87 -4.11 -30.94 4.56
N GLU A 88 -3.74 -30.01 3.67
CA GLU A 88 -4.63 -29.46 2.66
C GLU A 88 -4.94 -30.51 1.61
N ALA A 89 -3.92 -31.20 1.09
CA ALA A 89 -4.08 -32.29 0.13
C ALA A 89 -4.97 -33.41 0.69
N ALA A 90 -4.70 -33.87 1.91
CA ALA A 90 -5.50 -34.89 2.58
C ALA A 90 -6.96 -34.44 2.80
N THR A 91 -7.16 -33.17 3.16
CA THR A 91 -8.50 -32.61 3.32
C THR A 91 -9.24 -32.54 1.99
N GLN A 92 -8.54 -32.11 0.93
CA GLN A 92 -9.12 -32.01 -0.39
C GLN A 92 -9.49 -33.38 -0.95
N GLU A 93 -8.63 -34.39 -0.79
CA GLU A 93 -8.93 -35.77 -1.20
C GLU A 93 -10.15 -36.33 -0.45
N ARG A 94 -10.23 -36.08 0.87
CA ARG A 94 -11.39 -36.47 1.68
C ARG A 94 -12.68 -35.79 1.20
N LEU A 95 -12.64 -34.48 0.95
CA LEU A 95 -13.79 -33.73 0.44
C LEU A 95 -14.18 -34.15 -0.99
N GLN A 96 -13.21 -34.49 -1.83
CA GLN A 96 -13.46 -35.07 -3.15
C GLN A 96 -14.03 -36.48 -3.10
N SER A 97 -13.86 -37.22 -2.00
CA SER A 97 -14.45 -38.54 -1.83
C SER A 97 -15.82 -38.48 -1.13
N ASP A 98 -16.12 -37.38 -0.44
CA ASP A 98 -17.37 -37.17 0.27
C ASP A 98 -18.52 -36.76 -0.68
N SER A 99 -19.46 -37.69 -0.86
CA SER A 99 -20.62 -37.48 -1.73
C SER A 99 -21.63 -36.45 -1.20
N GLU A 100 -21.75 -36.28 0.11
CA GLU A 100 -22.67 -35.28 0.70
C GLU A 100 -22.08 -33.88 0.55
N TYR A 101 -20.77 -33.73 0.76
CA TYR A 101 -20.06 -32.49 0.47
C TYR A 101 -20.25 -32.05 -0.99
N LYS A 102 -20.04 -32.96 -1.96
CA LYS A 102 -20.24 -32.64 -3.38
C LYS A 102 -21.66 -32.16 -3.70
N LYS A 103 -22.67 -32.86 -3.21
CA LYS A 103 -24.08 -32.46 -3.41
C LYS A 103 -24.36 -31.07 -2.84
N GLN A 104 -23.86 -30.81 -1.63
CA GLN A 104 -24.04 -29.51 -0.99
C GLN A 104 -23.29 -28.40 -1.75
N TYR A 105 -22.06 -28.68 -2.20
CA TYR A 105 -21.26 -27.75 -2.99
C TYR A 105 -21.94 -27.37 -4.32
N GLU A 106 -22.45 -28.36 -5.06
CA GLU A 106 -23.21 -28.12 -6.29
C GLU A 106 -24.50 -27.32 -6.04
N LYS A 107 -25.19 -27.60 -4.93
CA LYS A 107 -26.39 -26.84 -4.54
C LYS A 107 -26.06 -25.38 -4.24
N THR A 108 -24.97 -25.13 -3.52
CA THR A 108 -24.50 -23.77 -3.23
C THR A 108 -24.15 -23.04 -4.53
N GLN A 109 -23.32 -23.63 -5.41
CA GLN A 109 -22.98 -22.99 -6.69
C GLN A 109 -24.20 -22.64 -7.54
N LYS A 110 -25.19 -23.54 -7.62
CA LYS A 110 -26.43 -23.26 -8.34
C LYS A 110 -27.22 -22.12 -7.71
N SER A 111 -27.25 -22.06 -6.38
CA SER A 111 -27.97 -21.01 -5.65
C SER A 111 -27.30 -19.65 -5.83
N ASP A 112 -25.97 -19.60 -5.79
CA ASP A 112 -25.18 -18.38 -6.03
C ASP A 112 -25.39 -17.87 -7.46
N LEU A 113 -25.33 -18.75 -8.46
CA LEU A 113 -25.61 -18.38 -9.85
C LEU A 113 -27.04 -17.84 -10.05
N ILE A 114 -28.02 -18.43 -9.37
CA ILE A 114 -29.41 -17.95 -9.42
C ILE A 114 -29.52 -16.59 -8.75
N ALA A 115 -28.86 -16.38 -7.61
CA ALA A 115 -28.86 -15.10 -6.91
C ALA A 115 -28.25 -13.99 -7.78
N ASP A 116 -27.06 -14.23 -8.35
CA ASP A 116 -26.40 -13.29 -9.27
C ASP A 116 -27.28 -12.94 -10.48
N GLN A 117 -27.95 -13.94 -11.06
CA GLN A 117 -28.86 -13.71 -12.19
C GLN A 117 -30.12 -12.96 -11.77
N ALA A 118 -30.64 -13.22 -10.58
CA ALA A 118 -31.81 -12.53 -10.05
C ALA A 118 -31.50 -11.06 -9.75
N GLU A 119 -30.32 -10.77 -9.19
CA GLU A 119 -29.83 -9.42 -8.95
C GLU A 119 -29.70 -8.64 -10.26
N LYS A 120 -28.99 -9.20 -11.25
CA LYS A 120 -28.86 -8.58 -12.58
C LYS A 120 -30.21 -8.31 -13.23
N LYS A 121 -31.14 -9.27 -13.17
CA LYS A 121 -32.49 -9.09 -13.72
C LYS A 121 -33.28 -8.02 -12.95
N ALA A 122 -33.10 -7.92 -11.64
CA ALA A 122 -33.75 -6.89 -10.84
C ALA A 122 -33.21 -5.49 -11.20
N GLU A 123 -31.90 -5.34 -11.35
CA GLU A 123 -31.26 -4.11 -11.79
C GLU A 123 -31.72 -3.71 -13.20
N GLU A 124 -31.72 -4.65 -14.15
CA GLU A 124 -32.21 -4.45 -15.51
C GLU A 124 -33.69 -4.05 -15.52
N ALA A 125 -34.53 -4.73 -14.72
CA ALA A 125 -35.95 -4.41 -14.62
C ALA A 125 -36.18 -3.03 -14.00
N GLN A 126 -35.40 -2.66 -12.98
CA GLN A 126 -35.48 -1.34 -12.36
C GLN A 126 -35.08 -0.26 -13.35
N SER A 127 -33.95 -0.41 -14.05
CA SER A 127 -33.52 0.53 -15.08
C SER A 127 -34.57 0.65 -16.20
N ASN A 128 -35.10 -0.48 -16.68
CA ASN A 128 -36.14 -0.50 -17.71
C ASN A 128 -37.42 0.23 -17.27
N ARG A 129 -37.83 0.05 -16.00
CA ARG A 129 -38.96 0.77 -15.40
C ARG A 129 -38.68 2.28 -15.37
N GLU A 130 -37.51 2.68 -14.89
CA GLU A 130 -37.13 4.09 -14.79
C GLU A 130 -37.09 4.75 -16.18
N GLU A 131 -36.50 4.09 -17.18
CA GLU A 131 -36.44 4.57 -18.56
C GLU A 131 -37.81 4.68 -19.22
N LYS A 132 -38.65 3.64 -19.10
CA LYS A 132 -40.00 3.64 -19.70
C LYS A 132 -41.00 4.46 -18.91
N GLY A 133 -40.76 4.70 -17.63
CA GLY A 133 -41.58 5.52 -16.75
C GLY A 133 -41.41 7.02 -16.99
N LYS A 134 -40.18 7.47 -17.30
CA LYS A 134 -39.83 8.88 -17.53
C LYS A 134 -40.82 9.66 -18.41
N PRO A 135 -41.22 9.19 -19.62
CA PRO A 135 -42.15 9.95 -20.46
C PRO A 135 -43.52 10.21 -19.83
N TYR A 136 -43.96 9.35 -18.91
CA TYR A 136 -45.22 9.52 -18.18
C TYR A 136 -45.02 10.40 -16.94
N GLU A 137 -43.89 10.23 -16.24
CA GLU A 137 -43.57 10.96 -15.01
C GLU A 137 -43.20 12.42 -15.25
N ASP A 138 -42.61 12.71 -16.42
CA ASP A 138 -42.25 14.06 -16.87
C ASP A 138 -43.47 14.85 -17.38
N ASP A 139 -44.61 14.20 -17.68
CA ASP A 139 -45.87 14.87 -18.03
C ASP A 139 -46.67 15.26 -16.76
N PRO A 140 -46.73 16.56 -16.39
CA PRO A 140 -47.41 17.00 -15.17
C PRO A 140 -48.92 16.76 -15.22
N LEU A 141 -49.53 16.80 -16.41
CA LEU A 141 -50.97 16.59 -16.59
C LEU A 141 -51.33 15.11 -16.42
N PHE A 142 -50.49 14.22 -16.97
CA PHE A 142 -50.65 12.77 -16.79
C PHE A 142 -50.51 12.37 -15.32
N ILE A 143 -49.44 12.79 -14.65
CA ILE A 143 -49.20 12.46 -13.24
C ILE A 143 -50.25 13.07 -12.32
N TYR A 144 -50.74 14.27 -12.62
CA TYR A 144 -51.85 14.88 -11.89
C TYR A 144 -53.10 13.98 -11.90
N LEU A 145 -53.54 13.55 -13.10
CA LEU A 145 -54.70 12.67 -13.25
C LEU A 145 -54.47 11.29 -12.63
N TRP A 146 -53.26 10.75 -12.75
CA TRP A 146 -52.85 9.48 -12.16
C TRP A 146 -52.91 9.51 -10.62
N LYS A 147 -52.28 10.51 -9.98
CA LYS A 147 -52.28 10.69 -8.51
C LYS A 147 -53.69 10.90 -7.97
N ARG A 148 -54.57 11.54 -8.75
CA ARG A 148 -55.98 11.73 -8.40
C ARG A 148 -56.83 10.47 -8.57
N GLY A 149 -56.26 9.42 -9.16
CA GLY A 149 -56.94 8.17 -9.46
C GLY A 149 -58.02 8.32 -10.54
N TYR A 150 -57.91 9.32 -11.42
CA TYR A 150 -58.91 9.59 -12.46
C TYR A 150 -59.22 8.34 -13.28
N GLY A 151 -60.51 8.02 -13.45
CA GLY A 151 -60.99 6.79 -14.10
C GLY A 151 -61.04 5.55 -13.21
N THR A 152 -60.84 5.67 -11.90
CA THR A 152 -61.01 4.57 -10.92
C THR A 152 -62.13 4.85 -9.92
N SER A 153 -62.54 3.83 -9.16
CA SER A 153 -63.50 3.99 -8.05
C SER A 153 -63.01 4.92 -6.93
N ARG A 154 -61.70 5.18 -6.86
CA ARG A 154 -61.09 6.10 -5.89
C ARG A 154 -61.18 7.58 -6.30
N TYR A 155 -61.58 7.87 -7.55
CA TYR A 155 -61.69 9.24 -8.04
C TYR A 155 -62.92 9.95 -7.47
N SER A 156 -62.69 10.90 -6.57
CA SER A 156 -63.73 11.78 -6.03
C SER A 156 -63.46 13.23 -6.43
N ALA A 157 -64.40 13.82 -7.17
CA ALA A 157 -64.36 15.22 -7.58
C ALA A 157 -65.76 15.74 -7.89
N ASN A 158 -65.96 17.05 -7.68
CA ASN A 158 -67.21 17.73 -8.02
C ASN A 158 -67.44 17.73 -9.56
N PRO A 159 -68.69 17.82 -10.04
CA PRO A 159 -69.00 17.76 -11.48
C PRO A 159 -68.22 18.75 -12.36
N LEU A 160 -67.99 19.97 -11.86
CA LEU A 160 -67.20 20.99 -12.57
C LEU A 160 -65.75 20.55 -12.77
N ILE A 161 -65.13 20.02 -11.72
CA ILE A 161 -63.75 19.57 -11.77
C ILE A 161 -63.61 18.32 -12.65
N ARG A 162 -64.59 17.40 -12.58
CA ARG A 162 -64.65 16.22 -13.45
C ARG A 162 -64.73 16.59 -14.93
N PHE A 163 -65.41 17.68 -15.28
CA PHE A 163 -65.46 18.18 -16.66
C PHE A 163 -64.09 18.68 -17.16
N PHE A 164 -63.36 19.45 -16.34
CA PHE A 164 -62.02 19.92 -16.69
C PHE A 164 -61.01 18.76 -16.73
N ASP A 165 -61.03 17.84 -15.77
CA ASP A 165 -60.19 16.65 -15.76
C ASP A 165 -60.43 15.79 -17.02
N GLY A 166 -61.68 15.68 -17.49
CA GLY A 166 -62.00 15.00 -18.74
C GLY A 166 -61.46 15.68 -20.00
N LYS A 167 -61.33 17.01 -20.01
CA LYS A 167 -60.66 17.74 -21.10
C LYS A 167 -59.14 17.55 -21.04
N VAL A 168 -58.54 17.65 -19.85
CA VAL A 168 -57.11 17.40 -19.63
C VAL A 168 -56.76 15.95 -20.04
N ALA A 169 -57.60 14.98 -19.69
CA ALA A 169 -57.41 13.57 -20.04
C ALA A 169 -57.38 13.33 -21.56
N ARG A 170 -58.18 14.07 -22.33
CA ARG A 170 -58.13 13.99 -23.81
C ARG A 170 -56.90 14.69 -24.38
N LEU A 171 -56.46 15.79 -23.77
CA LEU A 171 -55.31 16.57 -24.22
C LEU A 171 -53.99 15.79 -24.09
N CYS A 172 -53.80 15.10 -22.96
CA CYS A 172 -52.59 14.32 -22.70
C CYS A 172 -52.73 12.82 -23.06
N GLY A 173 -53.82 12.41 -23.72
CA GLY A 173 -54.03 11.00 -24.12
C GLY A 173 -54.09 10.02 -22.93
N TYR A 174 -54.59 10.45 -21.76
CA TYR A 174 -54.51 9.71 -20.51
C TYR A 174 -55.10 8.30 -20.58
N HIS A 175 -56.19 8.10 -21.32
CA HIS A 175 -56.86 6.79 -21.43
C HIS A 175 -55.98 5.73 -22.12
N ASP A 176 -55.15 6.13 -23.07
CA ASP A 176 -54.26 5.22 -23.81
C ASP A 176 -52.92 5.02 -23.06
N ALA A 177 -52.45 6.06 -22.37
CA ALA A 177 -51.20 6.04 -21.59
C ALA A 177 -51.32 5.29 -20.25
N ARG A 178 -52.49 5.34 -19.59
CA ARG A 178 -52.71 4.77 -18.25
C ARG A 178 -52.44 3.25 -18.16
N PRO A 179 -52.91 2.38 -19.08
CA PRO A 179 -52.63 0.95 -19.02
C PRO A 179 -51.13 0.64 -19.18
N ASN A 180 -50.44 1.38 -20.06
CA ASN A 180 -49.02 1.21 -20.30
C ASN A 180 -48.19 1.58 -19.06
N TYR A 181 -48.51 2.70 -18.41
CA TYR A 181 -47.84 3.08 -17.16
C TYR A 181 -48.15 2.11 -16.00
N HIS A 182 -49.39 1.61 -15.91
CA HIS A 182 -49.75 0.60 -14.90
C HIS A 182 -48.99 -0.73 -15.10
N MET A 183 -48.60 -1.07 -16.32
CA MET A 183 -47.82 -2.28 -16.59
C MET A 183 -46.34 -2.16 -16.17
N LEU A 184 -45.86 -0.93 -15.93
CA LEU A 184 -44.48 -0.64 -15.50
C LEU A 184 -44.30 -0.59 -13.98
N LEU A 185 -45.40 -0.60 -13.21
CA LEU A 185 -45.43 -0.59 -11.75
C LEU A 185 -45.50 -2.00 -11.17
#